data_AF-A0A917YB83-F1
#
_entry.id   AF-A0A917YB83-F1
#
_cell.length_a   1.000
_cell.length_b   1.000
_cell.length_c   1.000
_cell.angle_alpha   90.00
_cell.angle_beta   90.00
_cell.angle_gamma   90.00
#
_symmetry.space_group_name_H-M   'P 1'
#
loop_
_entity.id
_entity.type
_entity.pdbx_description
1 polymer ?
#
loop_
_entity_poly.entity_id
_entity_poly.type
_entity_poly.pdbx_seq_one_letter_code
_entity_poly.pdbx_strand_id
1 'polypeptide(L)'
;MTDGATGVTFRDHVRRGAVGILDGFPDALRPEIYVVSFRIWRVGQDPRYPYLAIGYNTESEVRRVLEHECSYEGTARWEYAYWLLEGFEMVGHVPEDPVGSALHVAEAKAEGLWYEDEGTLSEDERDALDDELVLRFDDICIDTARRLRAEGHLDRMLGRPVPIVLFDMDRPGWEVEATEAANPPEVIADFTEHQAVL
;
A
#
# COMPACT_ATOMS: atom_id res chain seq x y z
N MET A 1 25.41 -30.45 -6.25
CA MET A 1 25.20 -29.58 -5.08
C MET A 1 25.09 -28.17 -5.62
N THR A 2 23.87 -27.76 -5.97
CA THR A 2 23.56 -26.40 -6.39
C THR A 2 23.23 -25.62 -5.13
N ASP A 3 24.10 -24.68 -4.82
CA ASP A 3 24.05 -23.79 -3.66
C ASP A 3 22.75 -22.98 -3.74
N GLY A 4 21.87 -23.17 -2.76
CA GLY A 4 20.60 -22.45 -2.65
C GLY A 4 20.88 -21.06 -2.11
N ALA A 5 21.13 -20.10 -3.01
CA ALA A 5 21.11 -18.69 -2.64
C ALA A 5 19.65 -18.26 -2.42
N THR A 6 19.09 -18.57 -1.25
CA THR A 6 17.86 -17.92 -0.76
C THR A 6 18.22 -16.50 -0.33
N GLY A 7 18.43 -15.62 -1.31
CA GLY A 7 18.51 -14.18 -1.09
C GLY A 7 17.14 -13.65 -0.66
N VAL A 8 17.15 -12.62 0.19
CA VAL A 8 15.93 -11.85 0.50
C VAL A 8 15.44 -11.20 -0.79
N THR A 9 14.18 -11.41 -1.13
CA THR A 9 13.54 -10.75 -2.28
C THR A 9 13.01 -9.37 -1.91
N PHE A 10 12.74 -8.52 -2.91
CA PHE A 10 12.06 -7.24 -2.70
C PHE A 10 10.69 -7.43 -2.03
N ARG A 11 9.93 -8.46 -2.43
CA ARG A 11 8.66 -8.84 -1.78
C ARG A 11 8.84 -9.17 -0.29
N ASP A 12 9.84 -9.97 0.06
CA ASP A 12 10.14 -10.29 1.46
C ASP A 12 10.57 -9.07 2.27
N HIS A 13 11.25 -8.13 1.61
CA HIS A 13 11.63 -6.86 2.21
C HIS A 13 10.41 -5.99 2.49
N VAL A 14 9.55 -5.75 1.50
CA VAL A 14 8.31 -4.98 1.65
C VAL A 14 7.43 -5.56 2.75
N ARG A 15 7.25 -6.89 2.78
CA ARG A 15 6.45 -7.55 3.81
C ARG A 15 7.02 -7.36 5.21
N ARG A 16 8.33 -7.51 5.40
CA ARG A 16 8.98 -7.31 6.71
C ARG A 16 8.97 -5.84 7.13
N GLY A 17 9.18 -4.92 6.20
CA GLY A 17 9.06 -3.49 6.46
C GLY A 17 7.64 -3.12 6.88
N ALA A 18 6.63 -3.67 6.22
CA ALA A 18 5.24 -3.44 6.59
C ALA A 18 4.91 -3.89 8.02
N VAL A 19 5.38 -5.06 8.44
CA VAL A 19 5.29 -5.51 9.84
C VAL A 19 5.95 -4.51 10.79
N GLY A 20 7.18 -4.08 10.48
CA GLY A 20 7.92 -3.11 11.30
C GLY A 20 7.21 -1.77 11.45
N ILE A 21 6.64 -1.25 10.36
CA ILE A 21 5.88 0.01 10.36
C ILE A 21 4.61 -0.13 11.22
N LEU A 22 3.87 -1.23 11.06
CA LEU A 22 2.66 -1.49 11.86
C LEU A 22 3.00 -1.59 13.36
N ASP A 23 4.06 -2.31 13.72
CA ASP A 23 4.52 -2.42 15.11
C ASP A 23 4.86 -1.05 15.71
N GLY A 24 5.26 -0.08 14.88
CA GLY A 24 5.54 1.31 15.26
C GLY A 24 4.30 2.19 15.48
N PHE A 25 3.09 1.72 15.19
CA PHE A 25 1.87 2.53 15.37
C PHE A 25 1.67 2.93 16.85
N PRO A 26 1.31 4.19 17.15
CA PRO A 26 1.21 4.67 18.52
C PRO A 26 0.19 3.89 19.34
N ASP A 27 0.62 3.30 20.47
CA ASP A 27 -0.23 2.51 21.36
C ASP A 27 -1.50 3.24 21.77
N ALA A 28 -1.40 4.53 22.04
CA ALA A 28 -2.53 5.38 22.46
C ALA A 28 -3.62 5.50 21.39
N LEU A 29 -3.28 5.34 20.11
CA LEU A 29 -4.21 5.48 18.99
C LEU A 29 -4.79 4.15 18.51
N ARG A 30 -4.21 2.99 18.87
CA ARG A 30 -4.70 1.66 18.46
C ARG A 30 -6.21 1.43 18.71
N PRO A 31 -6.81 1.90 19.82
CA PRO A 31 -8.25 1.80 20.01
C PRO A 31 -9.07 2.61 18.99
N GLU A 32 -8.52 3.69 18.44
CA GLU A 32 -9.20 4.58 17.49
C GLU A 32 -9.01 4.18 16.03
N ILE A 33 -7.99 3.40 15.71
CA ILE A 33 -7.66 3.00 14.33
C ILE A 33 -8.76 2.10 13.76
N TYR A 34 -9.56 2.61 12.83
CA TYR A 34 -10.62 1.82 12.17
C TYR A 34 -10.21 1.29 10.80
N VAL A 35 -9.10 1.79 10.24
CA VAL A 35 -8.57 1.36 8.95
C VAL A 35 -7.05 1.56 8.93
N VAL A 36 -6.36 0.61 8.32
CA VAL A 36 -4.95 0.75 7.91
C VAL A 36 -4.94 1.17 6.45
N SER A 37 -4.16 2.21 6.12
CA SER A 37 -4.03 2.70 4.74
C SER A 37 -2.77 2.16 4.10
N PHE A 38 -2.91 1.55 2.94
CA PHE A 38 -1.82 1.17 2.05
C PHE A 38 -1.86 2.12 0.86
N ARG A 39 -1.16 3.25 0.96
CA ARG A 39 -1.03 4.20 -0.15
C ARG A 39 0.12 3.76 -1.03
N ILE A 40 -0.22 3.27 -2.22
CA ILE A 40 0.74 2.94 -3.26
C ILE A 40 1.09 4.23 -4.00
N TRP A 41 2.39 4.49 -4.14
CA TRP A 41 2.86 5.65 -4.87
C TRP A 41 4.22 5.41 -5.49
N ARG A 42 4.74 6.44 -6.16
CA ARG A 42 6.01 6.43 -6.87
C ARG A 42 6.76 7.74 -6.72
N VAL A 43 8.08 7.67 -6.56
CA VAL A 43 8.91 8.88 -6.47
C VAL A 43 8.87 9.60 -7.81
N GLY A 44 8.44 10.87 -7.80
CA GLY A 44 8.38 11.69 -9.02
C GLY A 44 7.38 11.21 -10.07
N GLN A 45 6.36 10.42 -9.69
CA GLN A 45 5.40 9.81 -10.62
C GLN A 45 6.02 8.82 -11.62
N ASP A 46 7.20 8.30 -11.32
CA ASP A 46 7.93 7.38 -12.18
C ASP A 46 7.75 5.92 -11.72
N PRO A 47 7.14 5.05 -12.55
CA PRO A 47 6.86 3.65 -12.21
C PRO A 47 8.08 2.81 -11.80
N ARG A 48 9.30 3.24 -12.16
CA ARG A 48 10.56 2.58 -11.77
C ARG A 48 10.92 2.78 -10.30
N TYR A 49 10.27 3.72 -9.62
CA TYR A 49 10.56 4.06 -8.22
C TYR A 49 9.33 3.90 -7.31
N PRO A 50 8.70 2.71 -7.24
CA PRO A 50 7.48 2.51 -6.48
C PRO A 50 7.74 2.35 -4.98
N TYR A 51 6.80 2.79 -4.16
CA TYR A 51 6.84 2.59 -2.73
C TYR A 51 5.44 2.50 -2.12
N LEU A 52 5.38 1.90 -0.95
CA LEU A 52 4.19 1.75 -0.14
C LEU A 52 4.33 2.62 1.10
N ALA A 53 3.46 3.62 1.24
CA ALA A 53 3.29 4.37 2.48
C ALA A 53 2.20 3.70 3.31
N ILE A 54 2.52 3.36 4.56
CA ILE A 54 1.62 2.60 5.44
C ILE A 54 1.19 3.49 6.59
N GLY A 55 -0.11 3.75 6.66
CA GLY A 55 -0.70 4.58 7.69
C GLY A 55 -1.97 4.01 8.26
N TYR A 56 -2.74 4.88 8.89
CA TYR A 56 -4.03 4.55 9.48
C TYR A 56 -4.93 5.77 9.49
N ASN A 57 -6.23 5.53 9.65
CA ASN A 57 -7.16 6.59 10.00
C ASN A 57 -7.92 6.25 11.30
N THR A 58 -8.42 7.27 11.99
CA THR A 58 -8.97 7.16 13.34
C THR A 58 -10.42 7.64 13.43
N GLU A 59 -11.16 7.13 14.41
CA GLU A 59 -12.51 7.62 14.75
C GLU A 59 -12.52 9.11 15.11
N SER A 60 -11.43 9.63 15.69
CA SER A 60 -11.29 11.06 15.97
C SER A 60 -11.16 11.89 14.70
N GLU A 61 -10.45 11.38 13.69
CA GLU A 61 -10.34 12.07 12.41
C GLU A 61 -11.68 12.09 11.66
N VAL A 62 -12.43 10.98 11.67
CA VAL A 62 -13.78 10.94 11.09
C VAL A 62 -14.68 12.01 11.73
N ARG A 63 -14.65 12.14 13.07
CA ARG A 63 -15.39 13.20 13.78
C ARG A 63 -14.93 14.60 13.37
N ARG A 64 -13.62 14.84 13.30
CA ARG A 64 -13.05 16.13 12.88
C ARG A 64 -13.54 16.52 11.47
N VAL A 65 -13.48 15.57 10.53
CA VAL A 65 -13.95 15.77 9.14
C VAL A 65 -15.45 16.04 9.11
N LEU A 66 -16.25 15.32 9.91
CA LEU A 66 -17.70 15.52 9.98
C LEU A 66 -18.11 16.88 10.56
N GLU A 67 -17.30 17.44 11.45
CA GLU A 67 -17.55 18.75 12.05
C GLU A 67 -17.21 19.93 11.11
N HIS A 68 -16.32 19.71 10.14
CA HIS A 68 -15.67 20.83 9.44
C HIS A 68 -15.65 20.75 7.91
N GLU A 69 -15.70 19.55 7.32
CA GLU A 69 -15.34 19.35 5.91
C GLU A 69 -16.37 18.55 5.12
N CYS A 70 -17.00 17.55 5.73
CA CYS A 70 -17.99 16.68 5.08
C CYS A 70 -19.20 16.48 5.99
N SER A 71 -20.41 16.37 5.43
CA SER A 71 -21.62 16.09 6.23
C SER A 71 -22.10 14.64 6.12
N TYR A 72 -21.41 13.80 5.34
CA TYR A 72 -21.78 12.41 5.10
C TYR A 72 -20.72 11.46 5.65
N GLU A 73 -21.13 10.61 6.60
CA GLU A 73 -20.23 9.72 7.35
C GLU A 73 -19.50 8.72 6.47
N GLY A 74 -20.17 8.10 5.49
CA GLY A 74 -19.54 7.16 4.57
C GLY A 74 -18.38 7.81 3.83
N THR A 75 -18.60 9.01 3.29
CA THR A 75 -17.56 9.79 2.58
C THR A 75 -16.43 10.20 3.52
N ALA A 76 -16.74 10.73 4.70
CA ALA A 76 -15.72 11.11 5.69
C ALA A 76 -14.85 9.91 6.13
N ARG A 77 -15.43 8.71 6.14
CA ARG A 77 -14.76 7.48 6.56
C ARG A 77 -13.99 6.80 5.44
N TRP A 78 -14.52 6.75 4.23
CA TRP A 78 -14.01 5.83 3.21
C TRP A 78 -13.37 6.51 2.00
N GLU A 79 -13.52 7.83 1.83
CA GLU A 79 -12.74 8.56 0.83
C GLU A 79 -11.35 8.92 1.38
N TYR A 80 -10.32 8.41 0.71
CA TYR A 80 -8.92 8.67 1.09
C TYR A 80 -8.55 10.16 1.04
N ALA A 81 -9.32 11.00 0.34
CA ALA A 81 -9.17 12.45 0.33
C ALA A 81 -9.34 13.10 1.71
N TYR A 82 -10.06 12.46 2.64
CA TYR A 82 -10.26 12.93 4.02
C TYR A 82 -9.35 12.24 5.04
N TRP A 83 -8.43 11.39 4.59
CA TRP A 83 -7.59 10.62 5.49
C TRP A 83 -6.34 11.39 5.90
N LEU A 84 -5.77 10.99 7.03
CA LEU A 84 -4.38 11.29 7.34
C LEU A 84 -3.53 10.66 6.22
N LEU A 85 -2.70 11.47 5.56
CA LEU A 85 -1.82 11.03 4.46
C LEU A 85 -0.35 11.42 4.67
N GLU A 86 -0.04 12.14 5.75
CA GLU A 86 1.29 12.66 6.06
C GLU A 86 1.90 12.01 7.30
N GLY A 87 3.23 12.02 7.38
CA GLY A 87 3.97 11.53 8.54
C GLY A 87 4.04 10.01 8.67
N PHE A 88 3.62 9.26 7.64
CA PHE A 88 3.71 7.81 7.62
C PHE A 88 5.04 7.31 7.08
N GLU A 89 5.48 6.19 7.63
CA GLU A 89 6.68 5.49 7.16
C GLU A 89 6.41 4.79 5.82
N MET A 90 7.48 4.65 5.05
CA MET A 90 7.46 4.14 3.69
C MET A 90 8.38 2.93 3.57
N VAL A 91 8.01 1.97 2.74
CA VAL A 91 8.84 0.82 2.37
C VAL A 91 8.81 0.64 0.86
N GLY A 92 9.95 0.30 0.25
CA GLY A 92 10.06 0.18 -1.20
C GLY A 92 11.21 1.01 -1.76
N HIS A 93 11.02 1.59 -2.94
CA HIS A 93 12.02 2.42 -3.60
C HIS A 93 11.95 3.88 -3.13
N VAL A 94 12.42 4.15 -1.91
CA VAL A 94 12.54 5.51 -1.33
C VAL A 94 13.91 5.73 -0.70
N PRO A 95 14.39 6.99 -0.59
CA PRO A 95 15.67 7.29 0.07
C PRO A 95 15.79 6.76 1.49
N GLU A 96 14.68 6.72 2.23
CA GLU A 96 14.57 6.20 3.59
C GLU A 96 14.72 4.67 3.68
N ASP A 97 14.53 3.96 2.56
CA ASP A 97 14.66 2.52 2.42
C ASP A 97 15.67 2.15 1.32
N PRO A 98 16.99 2.34 1.56
CA PRO A 98 18.02 2.06 0.57
C PRO A 98 18.14 0.57 0.24
N VAL A 99 17.73 -0.31 1.15
CA VAL A 99 17.75 -1.76 0.93
C VAL A 99 16.61 -2.16 -0.02
N GLY A 100 15.39 -1.69 0.23
CA GLY A 100 14.25 -1.89 -0.66
C GLY A 100 14.52 -1.35 -2.06
N SER A 101 15.05 -0.12 -2.14
CA SER A 101 15.45 0.49 -3.41
C SER A 101 16.45 -0.38 -4.18
N ALA A 102 17.52 -0.85 -3.53
CA ALA A 102 18.53 -1.68 -4.18
C ALA A 102 17.97 -3.04 -4.66
N LEU A 103 17.10 -3.67 -3.85
CA LEU A 103 16.45 -4.93 -4.21
C LEU A 103 15.52 -4.77 -5.41
N HIS A 104 14.67 -3.73 -5.40
CA HIS A 104 13.75 -3.44 -6.51
C HIS A 104 14.51 -3.26 -7.83
N VAL A 105 15.54 -2.40 -7.83
CA VAL A 105 16.35 -2.14 -9.03
C VAL A 105 17.04 -3.42 -9.53
N ALA A 106 17.59 -4.23 -8.62
CA ALA A 106 18.29 -5.46 -8.99
C ALA A 106 17.34 -6.48 -9.63
N GLU A 107 16.14 -6.67 -9.06
CA GLU A 107 15.12 -7.59 -9.58
C GLU A 107 14.55 -7.09 -10.91
N ALA A 108 14.17 -5.81 -11.01
CA ALA A 108 13.69 -5.21 -12.24
C ALA A 108 14.71 -5.32 -13.38
N LYS A 109 16.01 -5.14 -13.09
CA LYS A 109 17.09 -5.35 -14.06
C LYS A 109 17.24 -6.81 -14.49
N ALA A 110 17.20 -7.74 -13.54
CA ALA A 110 17.30 -9.16 -13.83
C ALA A 110 16.14 -9.66 -14.71
N GLU A 111 14.98 -9.03 -14.59
CA GLU A 111 13.76 -9.36 -15.32
C GLU A 111 13.59 -8.56 -16.62
N GLY A 112 14.53 -7.66 -16.93
CA GLY A 112 14.52 -6.86 -18.16
C GLY A 112 13.47 -5.73 -18.16
N LEU A 113 12.97 -5.34 -16.99
CA LEU A 113 11.98 -4.27 -16.84
C LEU A 113 12.62 -2.89 -16.65
N TRP A 114 13.87 -2.86 -16.18
CA TRP A 114 14.56 -1.61 -15.92
C TRP A 114 15.06 -0.97 -17.21
N TYR A 115 14.80 0.33 -17.35
CA TYR A 115 15.34 1.15 -18.43
C TYR A 115 15.77 2.53 -17.93
N GLU A 116 16.70 3.14 -18.67
CA GLU A 116 17.20 4.50 -18.43
C GLU A 116 16.59 5.46 -19.45
N ASP A 117 16.41 6.73 -19.09
CA ASP A 117 15.72 7.72 -19.95
C ASP A 117 16.43 7.97 -21.29
N GLU A 118 17.77 7.88 -21.27
CA GLU A 118 18.65 8.02 -22.43
C GLU A 118 18.69 6.76 -23.34
N GLY A 119 17.86 5.76 -23.05
CA GLY A 119 17.79 4.50 -23.78
C GLY A 119 17.18 4.59 -25.18
N THR A 120 17.31 3.51 -25.95
CA THR A 120 16.80 3.41 -27.33
C THR A 120 15.34 2.94 -27.43
N LEU A 121 14.70 2.64 -26.30
CA LEU A 121 13.31 2.22 -26.27
C LEU A 121 12.40 3.35 -26.76
N SER A 122 11.46 2.98 -27.61
CA SER A 122 10.32 3.81 -27.99
C SER A 122 9.41 4.12 -26.80
N GLU A 123 8.49 5.07 -26.96
CA GLU A 123 7.49 5.42 -25.95
C GLU A 123 6.60 4.22 -25.61
N ASP A 124 6.01 3.57 -26.61
CA ASP A 124 5.17 2.36 -26.43
C ASP A 124 5.90 1.22 -25.67
N GLU A 125 7.20 1.05 -25.91
CA GLU A 125 7.99 0.04 -25.19
C GLU A 125 8.22 0.44 -23.73
N ARG A 126 8.40 1.72 -23.42
CA ARG A 126 8.56 2.22 -22.05
C ARG A 126 7.24 2.11 -21.29
N ASP A 127 6.13 2.51 -21.90
CA ASP A 127 4.79 2.40 -21.32
C ASP A 127 4.45 0.95 -20.95
N ALA A 128 4.80 -0.02 -21.81
CA ALA A 128 4.59 -1.43 -21.53
C ALA A 128 5.45 -1.94 -20.34
N LEU A 129 6.67 -1.43 -20.18
CA LEU A 129 7.51 -1.76 -19.03
C LEU A 129 7.00 -1.11 -17.76
N ASP A 130 6.53 0.13 -17.84
CA ASP A 130 5.92 0.88 -16.75
C ASP A 130 4.67 0.19 -16.22
N ASP A 131 3.76 -0.23 -17.11
CA ASP A 131 2.56 -1.00 -16.75
C ASP A 131 2.92 -2.29 -16.01
N GLU A 132 3.93 -3.01 -16.50
CA GLU A 132 4.38 -4.25 -15.88
C GLU A 132 5.04 -4.03 -14.50
N LEU A 133 5.80 -2.93 -14.33
CA LEU A 133 6.35 -2.53 -13.03
C LEU A 133 5.25 -2.19 -12.03
N VAL A 134 4.22 -1.45 -12.46
CA VAL A 134 3.05 -1.11 -11.64
C VAL A 134 2.33 -2.38 -11.19
N LEU A 135 1.97 -3.26 -12.14
CA LEU A 135 1.25 -4.50 -11.85
C LEU A 135 2.02 -5.41 -10.88
N ARG A 136 3.34 -5.52 -11.05
CA ARG A 136 4.18 -6.28 -10.11
C ARG A 136 4.15 -5.68 -8.70
N PHE A 137 4.22 -4.35 -8.59
CA PHE A 137 4.21 -3.71 -7.28
C PHE A 137 2.85 -3.80 -6.58
N ASP A 138 1.76 -3.73 -7.35
CA ASP A 138 0.41 -3.95 -6.85
C ASP A 138 0.25 -5.36 -6.27
N ASP A 139 0.70 -6.40 -6.99
CA ASP A 139 0.66 -7.78 -6.50
C ASP A 139 1.43 -7.93 -5.18
N ILE A 140 2.60 -7.28 -5.06
CA ILE A 140 3.38 -7.27 -3.82
C ILE A 140 2.59 -6.61 -2.69
N CYS A 141 1.95 -5.47 -2.93
CA CYS A 141 1.18 -4.75 -1.91
C CYS A 141 -0.06 -5.53 -1.47
N ILE A 142 -0.80 -6.11 -2.43
CA ILE A 142 -1.97 -6.96 -2.18
C ILE A 142 -1.55 -8.22 -1.40
N ASP A 143 -0.53 -8.96 -1.84
CA ASP A 143 -0.01 -10.14 -1.13
C ASP A 143 0.46 -9.77 0.28
N THR A 144 1.13 -8.63 0.44
CA THR A 144 1.56 -8.14 1.76
C THR A 144 0.37 -7.91 2.69
N ALA A 145 -0.66 -7.19 2.24
CA ALA A 145 -1.88 -6.97 3.03
C ALA A 145 -2.58 -8.29 3.39
N ARG A 146 -2.73 -9.21 2.42
CA ARG A 146 -3.32 -10.54 2.65
C ARG A 146 -2.56 -11.34 3.69
N ARG A 147 -1.22 -11.35 3.63
CA ARG A 147 -0.38 -12.09 4.57
C ARG A 147 -0.44 -11.51 5.98
N LEU A 148 -0.39 -10.19 6.13
CA LEU A 148 -0.53 -9.53 7.42
C LEU A 148 -1.83 -9.95 8.14
N ARG A 149 -2.92 -10.14 7.37
CA ARG A 149 -4.18 -10.68 7.88
C ARG A 149 -4.15 -12.17 8.17
N ALA A 150 -3.72 -12.98 7.20
CA ALA A 150 -3.71 -14.43 7.33
C ALA A 150 -2.82 -14.88 8.51
N GLU A 151 -1.75 -14.14 8.78
CA GLU A 151 -0.85 -14.36 9.91
C GLU A 151 -1.40 -13.79 11.23
N GLY A 152 -2.55 -13.10 11.21
CA GLY A 152 -3.24 -12.51 12.37
C GLY A 152 -2.47 -11.35 13.02
N HIS A 153 -1.57 -10.69 12.29
CA HIS A 153 -0.72 -9.64 12.84
C HIS A 153 -1.55 -8.41 13.24
N LEU A 154 -2.43 -7.94 12.35
CA LEU A 154 -3.32 -6.81 12.62
C LEU A 154 -4.23 -7.06 13.82
N ASP A 155 -4.86 -8.23 13.87
CA ASP A 155 -5.81 -8.56 14.95
C ASP A 155 -5.12 -8.60 16.32
N ARG A 156 -3.89 -9.13 16.39
CA ARG A 156 -3.09 -9.11 17.62
C ARG A 156 -2.70 -7.70 18.04
N MET A 157 -2.37 -6.83 17.08
CA MET A 157 -1.94 -5.46 17.33
C MET A 157 -3.11 -4.55 17.75
N LEU A 158 -4.24 -4.64 17.05
CA LEU A 158 -5.38 -3.72 17.20
C LEU A 158 -6.51 -4.30 18.06
N GLY A 159 -6.42 -5.58 18.42
CA GLY A 159 -7.39 -6.29 19.26
C GLY A 159 -8.73 -6.61 18.58
N ARG A 160 -8.86 -6.33 17.28
CA ARG A 160 -10.06 -6.50 16.46
C ARG A 160 -9.70 -6.59 14.97
N PRO A 161 -10.58 -7.17 14.13
CA PRO A 161 -10.39 -7.11 12.68
C PRO A 161 -10.53 -5.66 12.20
N VAL A 162 -9.50 -5.17 11.50
CA VAL A 162 -9.45 -3.82 10.93
C VAL A 162 -9.07 -3.90 9.45
N PRO A 163 -9.82 -3.29 8.52
CA PRO A 163 -9.51 -3.32 7.08
C PRO A 163 -8.18 -2.63 6.74
N ILE A 164 -7.60 -3.05 5.60
CA ILE A 164 -6.39 -2.49 4.99
C ILE A 164 -6.92 -2.06 3.65
N VAL A 165 -7.11 -0.76 3.48
CA VAL A 165 -7.58 -0.22 2.21
C VAL A 165 -6.36 0.14 1.40
N LEU A 166 -6.28 -0.41 0.20
CA LEU A 166 -5.23 -0.13 -0.76
C LEU A 166 -5.76 0.91 -1.73
N PHE A 167 -4.96 1.94 -2.01
CA PHE A 167 -5.33 2.93 -3.01
C PHE A 167 -4.09 3.53 -3.67
N ASP A 168 -4.29 4.04 -4.88
CA ASP A 168 -3.33 4.79 -5.66
C ASP A 168 -4.03 6.05 -6.18
N MET A 169 -3.49 7.23 -5.87
CA MET A 169 -4.15 8.49 -6.21
C MET A 169 -4.18 8.76 -7.72
N ASP A 170 -3.32 8.09 -8.51
CA ASP A 170 -3.29 8.19 -9.96
C ASP A 170 -4.26 7.19 -10.63
N ARG A 171 -4.90 6.29 -9.86
CA ARG A 171 -5.84 5.27 -10.36
C ARG A 171 -7.15 5.23 -9.56
N PRO A 172 -8.00 6.28 -9.63
CA PRO A 172 -9.29 6.31 -8.94
C PRO A 172 -10.18 5.12 -9.36
N GLY A 173 -10.83 4.50 -8.38
CA GLY A 173 -11.68 3.32 -8.54
C GLY A 173 -10.95 1.98 -8.42
N TRP A 174 -9.63 1.94 -8.59
CA TRP A 174 -8.85 0.70 -8.43
C TRP A 174 -8.78 0.23 -6.98
N GLU A 175 -8.95 1.15 -6.02
CA GLU A 175 -8.99 0.86 -4.58
C GLU A 175 -10.03 -0.19 -4.20
N VAL A 176 -11.15 -0.27 -4.94
CA VAL A 176 -12.20 -1.27 -4.68
C VAL A 176 -11.65 -2.67 -4.97
N GLU A 177 -11.13 -2.88 -6.18
CA GLU A 177 -10.56 -4.16 -6.60
C GLU A 177 -9.39 -4.59 -5.70
N ALA A 178 -8.46 -3.67 -5.43
CA ALA A 178 -7.29 -3.95 -4.61
C ALA A 178 -7.67 -4.28 -3.15
N THR A 179 -8.63 -3.55 -2.59
CA THR A 179 -9.10 -3.77 -1.21
C THR A 179 -9.89 -5.07 -1.11
N GLU A 180 -10.75 -5.40 -2.07
CA GLU A 180 -11.45 -6.70 -2.09
C GLU A 180 -10.47 -7.87 -2.21
N ALA A 181 -9.45 -7.76 -3.05
CA ALA A 181 -8.43 -8.79 -3.20
C ALA A 181 -7.60 -9.00 -1.91
N ALA A 182 -7.46 -7.95 -1.09
CA ALA A 182 -6.61 -7.96 0.09
C ALA A 182 -7.31 -8.36 1.40
N ASN A 183 -8.63 -8.29 1.46
CA ASN A 183 -9.40 -8.39 2.70
C ASN A 183 -10.51 -9.45 2.62
N PRO A 184 -10.82 -10.15 3.72
CA PRO A 184 -12.06 -10.92 3.81
C PRO A 184 -13.29 -9.99 3.68
N PRO A 185 -14.34 -10.40 2.94
CA PRO A 185 -15.51 -9.55 2.70
C PRO A 185 -16.17 -9.00 3.97
N GLU A 186 -16.17 -9.78 5.06
CA GLU A 186 -16.76 -9.38 6.33
C GLU A 186 -16.01 -8.23 7.03
N VAL A 187 -14.73 -8.01 6.71
CA VAL A 187 -13.92 -6.93 7.31
C VAL A 187 -14.08 -5.61 6.56
N ILE A 188 -14.46 -5.68 5.28
CA ILE A 188 -14.61 -4.51 4.39
C ILE A 188 -16.07 -4.22 4.02
N ALA A 189 -17.04 -4.87 4.67
CA ALA A 189 -18.46 -4.71 4.36
C ALA A 189 -18.88 -3.22 4.32
N ASP A 190 -18.55 -2.47 5.36
CA ASP A 190 -18.87 -1.03 5.45
C ASP A 190 -18.21 -0.20 4.35
N PHE A 191 -16.97 -0.54 3.98
CA PHE A 191 -16.26 0.10 2.86
C PHE A 191 -16.96 -0.20 1.53
N THR A 192 -17.28 -1.47 1.28
CA THR A 192 -17.95 -1.90 0.03
C THR A 192 -19.37 -1.34 -0.10
N GLU A 193 -20.11 -1.21 1.00
CA GLU A 193 -21.45 -0.59 1.01
C GLU A 193 -21.37 0.88 0.60
N HIS A 194 -20.37 1.62 1.10
CA HIS A 194 -20.13 3.00 0.69
C HIS A 194 -19.74 3.11 -0.80
N GLN A 195 -18.84 2.25 -1.26
CA GLN A 195 -18.40 2.25 -2.66
C GLN A 195 -19.53 1.92 -3.65
N ALA A 196 -20.55 1.16 -3.23
CA ALA A 196 -21.70 0.80 -4.06
C ALA A 196 -22.71 1.95 -4.28
N VAL A 197 -22.60 3.06 -3.54
CA VAL A 197 -23.54 4.20 -3.62
C VAL A 197 -22.94 5.47 -4.27
N LEU A 198 -21.68 5.41 -4.71
CA LEU A 198 -21.00 6.44 -5.49
C LEU A 198 -21.32 6.31 -7.00
#